data_AF-A0A7W7MLG1-F1
#
_entry.id   AF-A0A7W7MLG1-F1
#
_cell.length_a   1.000
_cell.length_b   1.000
_cell.length_c   1.000
_cell.angle_alpha   90.00
_cell.angle_beta   90.00
_cell.angle_gamma   90.00
#
_symmetry.space_group_name_H-M   'P 1'
#
loop_
_entity.id
_entity.type
_entity.pdbx_description
1 polymer ?
#
loop_
_entity_poly.entity_id
_entity_poly.type
_entity_poly.pdbx_seq_one_letter_code
_entity_poly.pdbx_strand_id
1 'polypeptide(L)'
;MTARRSILAAALFNAPAVVALWGRRTLELTPLAVGGVEVGGSARAAERVLRRALDAPDRIVQGGGCELDPSAEPRRHLIWGALTVTMAPANNRLVGWTVGAGRLPDGVHLPHDVTTATTVRKALRTIPGATTRWDGVFQKYWITTAKEPPMMWAGDREDGGGRITYITNAFEPCE
;
A
#
# COMPACT_ATOMS: atom_id res chain seq x y z
N MET A 1 40.91 -59.81 -29.63
CA MET A 1 39.55 -59.26 -29.47
C MET A 1 39.45 -58.68 -28.07
N THR A 2 39.44 -57.35 -27.97
CA THR A 2 39.69 -56.59 -26.74
C THR A 2 38.40 -55.88 -26.35
N ALA A 3 37.83 -56.18 -25.18
CA ALA A 3 36.65 -55.49 -24.66
C ALA A 3 37.06 -54.57 -23.50
N ARG A 4 37.02 -53.26 -23.75
CA ARG A 4 37.07 -52.21 -22.72
C ARG A 4 35.66 -52.02 -22.14
N ARG A 5 35.53 -52.03 -20.82
CA ARG A 5 34.38 -51.43 -20.12
C ARG A 5 34.88 -50.57 -18.96
N SER A 6 34.76 -49.26 -19.15
CA SER A 6 34.87 -48.22 -18.13
C SER A 6 33.62 -48.24 -17.26
N ILE A 7 33.76 -48.13 -15.94
CA ILE A 7 32.67 -47.82 -15.02
C ILE A 7 32.98 -46.47 -14.39
N LEU A 8 32.00 -45.57 -14.51
CA LEU A 8 32.02 -44.18 -14.07
C LEU A 8 32.13 -44.04 -12.56
N ALA A 9 32.94 -43.07 -12.13
CA ALA A 9 32.88 -42.48 -10.81
C ALA A 9 31.63 -41.59 -10.69
N ALA A 10 30.80 -41.85 -9.67
CA ALA A 10 29.71 -40.96 -9.29
C ALA A 10 30.28 -39.80 -8.46
N ALA A 11 30.33 -38.62 -9.06
CA ALA A 11 30.61 -37.38 -8.33
C ALA A 11 29.35 -36.97 -7.55
N LEU A 12 29.42 -37.06 -6.22
CA LEU A 12 28.49 -36.43 -5.29
C LEU A 12 28.63 -34.90 -5.43
N PHE A 13 27.71 -34.27 -6.15
CA PHE A 13 27.57 -32.82 -6.13
C PHE A 13 27.05 -32.38 -4.75
N ASN A 14 27.99 -31.97 -3.90
CA ASN A 14 27.72 -31.09 -2.76
C ASN A 14 27.25 -29.73 -3.31
N ALA A 15 25.94 -29.57 -3.52
CA ALA A 15 25.36 -28.26 -3.74
C ALA A 15 25.22 -27.56 -2.37
N PRO A 16 25.80 -26.35 -2.17
CA PRO A 16 25.54 -25.59 -0.96
C PRO A 16 24.05 -25.24 -0.92
N ALA A 17 23.40 -25.56 0.20
CA ALA A 17 22.06 -25.10 0.49
C ALA A 17 22.03 -23.57 0.40
N VAL A 18 21.43 -23.06 -0.67
CA VAL A 18 21.08 -21.64 -0.78
C VAL A 18 20.02 -21.39 0.27
N VAL A 19 20.46 -20.97 1.46
CA VAL A 19 19.59 -20.31 2.42
C VAL A 19 19.17 -19.01 1.76
N ALA A 20 18.00 -19.04 1.10
CA ALA A 20 17.33 -17.84 0.67
C ALA A 20 17.01 -17.05 1.94
N LEU A 21 17.83 -16.05 2.25
CA LEU A 21 17.44 -14.96 3.13
C LEU A 21 16.34 -14.21 2.39
N TRP A 22 15.09 -14.61 2.62
CA TRP A 22 13.90 -13.86 2.24
C TRP A 22 13.85 -12.60 3.11
N GLY A 23 14.78 -11.67 2.86
CA GLY A 23 14.69 -10.33 3.41
C GLY A 23 13.36 -9.75 2.98
N ARG A 24 12.53 -9.36 3.96
CA ARG A 24 11.26 -8.66 3.70
C ARG A 24 11.54 -7.53 2.72
N ARG A 25 10.99 -7.66 1.51
CA ARG A 25 11.11 -6.62 0.50
C ARG A 25 10.37 -5.39 1.00
N THR A 26 11.07 -4.27 0.99
CA THR A 26 10.50 -2.95 1.26
C THR A 26 9.33 -2.69 0.30
N LEU A 27 8.18 -2.29 0.84
CA LEU A 27 7.02 -1.83 0.09
C LEU A 27 6.98 -0.32 0.17
N GLU A 28 7.07 0.34 -0.97
CA GLU A 28 6.91 1.78 -1.07
C GLU A 28 5.54 2.10 -1.66
N LEU A 29 4.73 2.87 -0.96
CA LEU A 29 3.50 3.45 -1.49
C LEU A 29 3.78 4.90 -1.86
N THR A 30 3.49 5.26 -3.10
CA THR A 30 3.72 6.61 -3.64
C THR A 30 2.42 7.17 -4.19
N PRO A 31 2.35 8.50 -4.46
CA PRO A 31 1.17 9.09 -5.09
C PRO A 31 0.79 8.42 -6.41
N LEU A 32 1.74 7.76 -7.07
CA LEU A 32 1.57 7.20 -8.41
C LEU A 32 1.75 5.68 -8.47
N ALA A 33 2.03 4.99 -7.36
CA ALA A 33 2.29 3.55 -7.39
C ALA A 33 2.05 2.82 -6.05
N VAL A 34 1.81 1.52 -6.17
CA VAL A 34 1.86 0.53 -5.08
C VAL A 34 3.06 -0.39 -5.33
N GLY A 35 4.15 -0.15 -4.62
CA GLY A 35 5.45 -0.72 -4.93
C GLY A 35 5.86 -0.40 -6.36
N GLY A 36 6.13 -1.42 -7.17
CA GLY A 36 6.48 -1.27 -8.59
C GLY A 36 5.29 -1.22 -9.56
N VAL A 37 4.04 -1.09 -9.08
CA VAL A 37 2.85 -1.05 -9.95
C VAL A 37 2.25 0.35 -9.94
N GLU A 38 2.32 1.03 -11.08
CA GLU A 38 1.77 2.38 -11.23
C GLU A 38 0.24 2.42 -11.15
N VAL A 39 -0.28 3.57 -10.73
CA VAL A 39 -1.69 3.95 -10.92
C VAL A 39 -1.98 4.00 -12.42
N GLY A 40 -3.08 3.38 -12.84
CA GLY A 40 -3.41 3.04 -14.22
C GLY A 40 -2.94 1.62 -14.63
N GLY A 41 -2.03 1.02 -13.86
CA GLY A 41 -1.57 -0.35 -14.04
C GLY A 41 -2.56 -1.40 -13.53
N SER A 42 -2.16 -2.68 -13.49
CA SER A 42 -3.06 -3.78 -13.09
C SER A 42 -3.35 -3.79 -11.59
N ALA A 43 -4.63 -3.67 -11.20
CA ALA A 43 -5.05 -3.78 -9.79
C ALA A 43 -4.68 -5.14 -9.17
N ARG A 44 -4.81 -6.24 -9.94
CA ARG A 44 -4.38 -7.58 -9.52
C ARG A 44 -2.87 -7.67 -9.30
N ALA A 45 -2.07 -6.94 -10.08
CA ALA A 45 -0.63 -6.91 -9.88
C ALA A 45 -0.25 -6.16 -8.60
N ALA A 46 -0.87 -4.99 -8.35
CA ALA A 46 -0.69 -4.23 -7.13
C ALA A 46 -1.05 -5.07 -5.88
N GLU A 47 -2.18 -5.80 -5.93
CA GLU A 47 -2.57 -6.71 -4.85
C GLU A 47 -1.52 -7.79 -4.57
N ARG A 48 -0.96 -8.40 -5.63
CA ARG A 48 0.11 -9.40 -5.47
C ARG A 48 1.36 -8.79 -4.86
N VAL A 49 1.69 -7.54 -5.18
CA VAL A 49 2.82 -6.82 -4.57
C VAL A 49 2.56 -6.62 -3.08
N LEU A 50 1.38 -6.14 -2.69
CA LEU A 50 1.01 -5.99 -1.27
C LEU A 50 1.12 -7.32 -0.50
N ARG A 51 0.52 -8.39 -1.03
CA ARG A 51 0.56 -9.72 -0.40
C ARG A 51 1.97 -10.30 -0.27
N ARG A 52 2.87 -9.97 -1.20
CA ARG A 52 4.28 -10.42 -1.12
C ARG A 52 5.07 -9.64 -0.07
N ALA A 53 4.70 -8.39 0.20
CA ALA A 53 5.37 -7.56 1.17
C ALA A 53 4.83 -7.73 2.60
N LEU A 54 3.52 -7.95 2.73
CA LEU A 54 2.80 -7.95 4.02
C LEU A 54 2.28 -9.33 4.44
N ASP A 55 2.64 -10.37 3.68
CA ASP A 55 2.02 -11.70 3.77
C ASP A 55 0.50 -11.67 3.45
N ALA A 56 -0.18 -12.79 3.68
CA ALA A 56 -1.62 -12.88 3.45
C ALA A 56 -2.40 -11.98 4.43
N PRO A 57 -3.41 -11.21 3.96
CA PRO A 57 -4.29 -10.46 4.84
C PRO A 57 -5.15 -11.40 5.67
N ASP A 58 -5.42 -11.02 6.92
CA ASP A 58 -6.33 -11.74 7.83
C ASP A 58 -7.76 -11.72 7.30
N ARG A 59 -8.14 -10.64 6.61
CA ARG A 59 -9.47 -10.46 6.03
C ARG A 59 -9.42 -9.66 4.74
N ILE A 60 -10.30 -10.02 3.81
CA ILE A 60 -10.57 -9.27 2.59
C ILE A 60 -12.05 -8.90 2.61
N VAL A 61 -12.36 -7.62 2.47
CA VAL A 61 -13.74 -7.12 2.38
C VAL A 61 -13.91 -6.44 1.02
N GLN A 62 -15.02 -6.73 0.35
CA GLN A 62 -15.46 -5.97 -0.81
C GLN A 62 -16.35 -4.84 -0.30
N GLY A 63 -15.89 -3.60 -0.45
CA GLY A 63 -16.69 -2.41 -0.20
C GLY A 63 -17.61 -2.11 -1.38
N GLY A 64 -18.41 -1.05 -1.26
CA GLY A 64 -19.16 -0.52 -2.40
C GLY A 64 -18.22 -0.05 -3.51
N GLY A 65 -18.73 -0.06 -4.75
CA GLY A 65 -18.22 0.83 -5.78
C GLY A 65 -18.72 2.25 -5.52
N CYS A 66 -18.20 3.23 -6.25
CA CYS A 66 -18.77 4.57 -6.16
C CYS A 66 -20.12 4.61 -6.87
N GLU A 67 -21.22 4.90 -6.17
CA GLU A 67 -22.55 5.00 -6.79
C GLU A 67 -22.59 6.07 -7.90
N LEU A 68 -21.74 7.10 -7.78
CA LEU A 68 -21.62 8.20 -8.74
C LEU A 68 -20.70 7.89 -9.93
N ASP A 69 -19.93 6.79 -9.89
CA ASP A 69 -19.13 6.32 -11.02
C ASP A 69 -19.46 4.85 -11.32
N PRO A 70 -20.32 4.56 -12.31
CA PRO A 70 -20.70 3.20 -12.65
C PRO A 70 -19.53 2.36 -13.20
N SER A 71 -18.39 2.97 -13.52
CA SER A 71 -17.16 2.27 -13.91
C SER A 71 -16.25 1.93 -12.73
N ALA A 72 -16.53 2.48 -11.54
CA ALA A 72 -15.84 2.13 -10.32
C ALA A 72 -16.21 0.71 -9.89
N GLU A 73 -15.23 -0.18 -9.87
CA GLU A 73 -15.42 -1.53 -9.33
C GLU A 73 -15.47 -1.49 -7.80
N PRO A 74 -16.04 -2.52 -7.15
CA PRO A 74 -16.03 -2.64 -5.69
C PRO A 74 -14.62 -2.43 -5.13
N ARG A 75 -14.52 -1.54 -4.14
CA ARG A 75 -13.24 -1.32 -3.45
C ARG A 75 -12.84 -2.57 -2.70
N ARG A 76 -11.56 -2.91 -2.77
CA ARG A 76 -11.03 -4.11 -2.11
C ARG A 76 -10.23 -3.72 -0.88
N HIS A 77 -10.77 -4.01 0.29
CA HIS A 77 -10.12 -3.76 1.57
C HIS A 77 -9.31 -5.00 1.97
N LEU A 78 -8.00 -4.84 2.14
CA LEU A 78 -7.06 -5.85 2.59
C LEU A 78 -6.65 -5.49 4.02
N ILE A 79 -6.87 -6.39 4.97
CA ILE A 79 -6.74 -6.11 6.41
C ILE A 79 -5.67 -7.02 7.03
N TRP A 80 -4.69 -6.43 7.71
CA TRP A 80 -3.64 -7.09 8.49
C TRP A 80 -3.67 -6.54 9.93
N GLY A 81 -4.40 -7.22 10.81
CA GLY A 81 -4.67 -6.80 12.17
C GLY A 81 -5.35 -5.44 12.18
N ALA A 82 -4.62 -4.42 12.65
CA ALA A 82 -5.10 -3.05 12.67
C ALA A 82 -4.89 -2.34 11.33
N LEU A 83 -3.95 -2.75 10.47
CA LEU A 83 -3.70 -2.08 9.18
C LEU A 83 -4.80 -2.44 8.17
N THR A 84 -5.36 -1.43 7.52
CA THR A 84 -6.23 -1.61 6.34
C THR A 84 -5.63 -0.89 5.15
N VAL A 85 -5.45 -1.61 4.04
CA VAL A 85 -5.14 -1.03 2.72
C VAL A 85 -6.33 -1.27 1.81
N THR A 86 -6.95 -0.20 1.34
CA THR A 86 -8.02 -0.28 0.35
C THR A 86 -7.44 0.01 -1.02
N MET A 87 -7.70 -0.86 -1.99
CA MET A 87 -7.43 -0.60 -3.40
C MET A 87 -8.73 -0.19 -4.07
N ALA A 88 -8.65 0.82 -4.94
CA ALA A 88 -9.75 1.24 -5.81
C ALA A 88 -9.45 0.74 -7.23
N PRO A 89 -10.14 -0.30 -7.71
CA PRO A 89 -10.06 -0.74 -9.09
C PRO A 89 -11.11 -0.05 -9.99
N ALA A 90 -10.77 0.15 -11.25
CA ALA A 90 -11.72 0.47 -12.33
C ALA A 90 -11.28 -0.23 -13.61
N ASN A 91 -12.15 -1.03 -14.23
CA ASN A 91 -11.83 -1.84 -15.41
C ASN A 91 -10.53 -2.68 -15.24
N ASN A 92 -10.37 -3.35 -14.09
CA ASN A 92 -9.16 -4.07 -13.64
C ASN A 92 -7.87 -3.22 -13.52
N ARG A 93 -7.95 -1.90 -13.64
CA ARG A 93 -6.83 -0.98 -13.42
C ARG A 93 -6.86 -0.40 -12.01
N LEU A 94 -5.69 -0.19 -11.42
CA LEU A 94 -5.55 0.48 -10.13
C LEU A 94 -5.78 1.98 -10.35
N VAL A 95 -6.86 2.55 -9.82
CA VAL A 95 -7.06 4.02 -9.87
C VAL A 95 -6.50 4.71 -8.63
N GLY A 96 -6.35 3.97 -7.53
CA GLY A 96 -5.50 4.36 -6.42
C GLY A 96 -5.68 3.48 -5.20
N TRP A 97 -5.20 3.99 -4.07
CA TRP A 97 -5.07 3.25 -2.84
C TRP A 97 -5.28 4.17 -1.63
N THR A 98 -5.63 3.54 -0.53
CA THR A 98 -5.88 4.19 0.76
C THR A 98 -5.28 3.34 1.87
N VAL A 99 -4.65 3.98 2.84
CA VAL A 99 -4.20 3.38 4.09
C VAL A 99 -5.03 3.96 5.24
N GLY A 100 -5.75 3.09 5.93
CA GLY A 100 -6.51 3.42 7.13
C GLY A 100 -5.68 3.37 8.41
N ALA A 101 -6.32 3.69 9.54
CA ALA A 101 -5.74 3.58 10.87
C ALA A 101 -5.12 2.19 11.09
N GLY A 102 -3.98 2.11 11.79
CA GLY A 102 -3.30 0.84 12.09
C GLY A 102 -1.78 0.99 12.17
N ARG A 103 -1.10 0.03 12.82
CA ARG A 103 0.37 0.00 12.81
C ARG A 103 0.85 -0.50 11.46
N LEU A 104 1.70 0.27 10.78
CA LEU A 104 2.40 -0.20 9.59
C LEU A 104 3.46 -1.22 9.97
N PRO A 105 3.53 -2.37 9.26
CA PRO A 105 4.64 -3.30 9.37
C PRO A 105 5.97 -2.66 8.99
N ASP A 106 7.06 -3.19 9.55
CA ASP A 106 8.40 -2.76 9.18
C ASP A 106 8.66 -3.00 7.69
N GLY A 107 9.31 -2.04 7.03
CA GLY A 107 9.58 -2.08 5.60
C GLY A 107 8.44 -1.54 4.72
N VAL A 108 7.35 -1.01 5.29
CA VAL A 108 6.36 -0.24 4.53
C VAL A 108 6.65 1.25 4.66
N HIS A 109 6.88 1.90 3.53
CA HIS A 109 7.11 3.34 3.43
C HIS A 109 5.92 4.01 2.78
N LEU A 110 5.51 5.12 3.37
CA LEU A 110 4.45 5.99 2.88
C LEU A 110 5.03 7.33 2.44
N PRO A 111 4.31 8.12 1.62
CA PRO A 111 4.79 9.42 1.20
C PRO A 111 5.14 10.31 2.39
N HIS A 112 6.33 10.93 2.32
CA HIS A 112 6.92 11.75 3.38
C HIS A 112 7.09 11.06 4.74
N ASP A 113 7.13 9.71 4.78
CA ASP A 113 7.18 8.92 6.02
C ASP A 113 6.06 9.25 7.04
N VAL A 114 4.95 9.81 6.54
CA VAL A 114 3.78 10.12 7.35
C VAL A 114 2.92 8.87 7.43
N THR A 115 2.62 8.44 8.65
CA THR A 115 1.85 7.24 8.95
C THR A 115 0.63 7.58 9.78
N THR A 116 -0.27 6.62 10.04
CA THR A 116 -1.41 6.84 10.94
C THR A 116 -1.01 6.91 12.43
N ALA A 117 0.26 6.65 12.77
CA ALA A 117 0.82 6.98 14.08
C ALA A 117 1.28 8.45 14.17
N THR A 118 1.48 9.12 13.04
CA THR A 118 1.91 10.52 12.98
C THR A 118 0.76 11.46 13.40
N THR A 119 1.07 12.48 14.19
CA THR A 119 0.09 13.53 14.52
C THR A 119 -0.09 14.50 13.35
N VAL A 120 -1.27 15.09 13.21
CA VAL A 120 -1.54 16.12 12.18
C VAL A 120 -0.48 17.23 12.24
N ARG A 121 -0.18 17.77 13.44
CA ARG A 121 0.85 18.80 13.60
C ARG A 121 2.25 18.36 13.15
N LYS A 122 2.62 17.10 13.36
CA LYS A 122 3.90 16.56 12.88
C LYS A 122 3.88 16.42 11.36
N ALA A 123 2.82 15.86 10.78
CA ALA A 123 2.65 15.73 9.34
C ALA A 123 2.81 17.09 8.62
N LEU A 124 2.23 18.16 9.16
CA LEU A 124 2.36 19.52 8.59
C LEU A 124 3.78 20.07 8.52
N ARG A 125 4.64 19.67 9.46
CA ARG A 125 6.05 20.06 9.44
C ARG A 125 6.88 19.18 8.50
N THR A 126 6.44 17.94 8.29
CA THR A 126 7.15 16.95 7.48
C THR A 126 6.82 17.08 6.00
N ILE A 127 5.56 17.35 5.66
CA ILE A 127 5.09 17.44 4.27
C ILE A 127 5.43 18.84 3.72
N PRO A 128 6.30 18.96 2.70
CA PRO A 128 6.72 20.27 2.21
C PRO A 128 5.56 21.02 1.53
N GLY A 129 5.32 22.26 1.95
CA GLY A 129 4.26 23.09 1.39
C GLY A 129 2.84 22.60 1.71
N ALA A 130 2.69 21.84 2.80
CA ALA A 130 1.39 21.35 3.23
C ALA A 130 0.42 22.50 3.54
N THR A 131 -0.81 22.35 3.08
CA THR A 131 -1.94 23.20 3.46
C THR A 131 -3.00 22.36 4.15
N THR A 132 -3.94 23.00 4.86
CA THR A 132 -4.92 22.30 5.68
C THR A 132 -6.31 22.87 5.60
N ARG A 133 -7.31 22.00 5.78
CA ARG A 133 -8.71 22.39 5.89
C ARG A 133 -9.48 21.41 6.75
N TRP A 134 -10.28 21.92 7.68
CA TRP A 134 -11.34 21.11 8.30
C TRP A 134 -12.54 21.00 7.36
N ASP A 135 -13.03 19.78 7.18
CA ASP A 135 -14.22 19.46 6.41
C ASP A 135 -15.32 18.98 7.35
N GLY A 136 -16.31 19.85 7.57
CA GLY A 136 -17.44 19.56 8.45
C GLY A 136 -18.41 18.50 7.90
N VAL A 137 -18.38 18.19 6.61
CA VAL A 137 -19.23 17.14 6.02
C VAL A 137 -18.66 15.77 6.35
N PHE A 138 -17.36 15.58 6.09
CA PHE A 138 -16.69 14.31 6.34
C PHE A 138 -16.14 14.19 7.77
N GLN A 139 -16.19 15.26 8.56
CA GLN A 139 -15.57 15.36 9.89
C GLN A 139 -14.08 14.99 9.85
N LYS A 140 -13.37 15.55 8.85
CA LYS A 140 -11.95 15.28 8.59
C LYS A 140 -11.12 16.54 8.54
N TYR A 141 -9.94 16.48 9.13
CA TYR A 141 -8.91 17.50 9.03
C TYR A 141 -7.95 17.13 7.91
N TRP A 142 -8.18 17.68 6.71
CA TRP A 142 -7.39 17.37 5.53
C TRP A 142 -6.06 18.10 5.51
N ILE A 143 -5.03 17.40 5.06
CA ILE A 143 -3.71 17.92 4.72
C ILE A 143 -3.47 17.58 3.25
N THR A 144 -3.04 18.56 2.47
CA THR A 144 -2.70 18.40 1.04
C THR A 144 -1.43 19.17 0.71
N THR A 145 -0.77 18.87 -0.40
CA THR A 145 0.39 19.65 -0.90
C THR A 145 0.35 19.77 -2.41
N ALA A 146 0.69 20.95 -2.93
CA ALA A 146 0.75 21.19 -4.37
C ALA A 146 1.86 20.37 -5.07
N LYS A 147 2.84 19.86 -4.32
CA LYS A 147 3.92 19.01 -4.87
C LYS A 147 3.44 17.60 -5.22
N GLU A 148 2.40 17.12 -4.54
CA GLU A 148 1.82 15.81 -4.74
C GLU A 148 0.29 15.94 -4.77
N PRO A 149 -0.28 16.58 -5.82
CA PRO A 149 -1.71 16.89 -5.86
C PRO A 149 -2.67 15.71 -5.64
N PRO A 150 -2.35 14.46 -6.06
CA PRO A 150 -3.22 13.31 -5.78
C PRO A 150 -3.29 12.95 -4.29
N MET A 151 -2.29 13.30 -3.48
CA MET A 151 -2.18 12.85 -2.10
C MET A 151 -3.00 13.68 -1.13
N MET A 152 -3.64 12.99 -0.20
CA MET A 152 -4.27 13.57 0.98
C MET A 152 -3.96 12.75 2.22
N TRP A 153 -3.81 13.45 3.35
CA TRP A 153 -3.75 12.87 4.69
C TRP A 153 -4.88 13.47 5.52
N ALA A 154 -5.51 12.69 6.39
CA ALA A 154 -6.65 13.16 7.18
C ALA A 154 -6.49 12.84 8.66
N GLY A 155 -6.72 13.83 9.52
CA GLY A 155 -7.01 13.64 10.95
C GLY A 155 -8.52 13.61 11.22
N ASP A 156 -8.90 13.21 12.42
CA ASP A 156 -10.29 13.07 12.89
C ASP A 156 -10.70 14.12 13.94
N ARG A 157 -9.85 15.11 14.20
CA ARG A 157 -10.13 16.21 15.14
C ARG A 157 -10.07 17.56 14.45
N GLU A 158 -11.10 18.36 14.65
CA GLU A 158 -11.24 19.72 14.10
C GLU A 158 -10.08 20.63 14.48
N ASP A 159 -9.56 20.48 15.70
CA ASP A 159 -8.42 21.25 16.22
C ASP A 159 -7.05 20.84 15.63
N GLY A 160 -7.00 19.83 14.75
CA GLY A 160 -5.76 19.26 14.22
C GLY A 160 -4.85 18.66 15.31
N GLY A 161 -5.39 18.40 16.51
CA GLY A 161 -4.66 17.81 17.65
C GLY A 161 -4.55 16.30 17.57
N GLY A 162 -5.28 15.66 16.65
CA GLY A 162 -5.35 14.21 16.49
C GLY A 162 -4.19 13.58 15.73
N ARG A 163 -4.30 12.26 15.56
CA ARG A 163 -3.44 11.48 14.67
C ARG A 163 -4.01 11.47 13.26
N ILE A 164 -3.15 11.17 12.29
CA ILE A 164 -3.61 10.81 10.96
C ILE A 164 -4.40 9.50 11.09
N THR A 165 -5.60 9.47 10.55
CA THR A 165 -6.48 8.30 10.53
C THR A 165 -6.59 7.68 9.14
N TYR A 166 -6.13 8.42 8.13
CA TYR A 166 -6.40 8.12 6.73
C TYR A 166 -5.34 8.77 5.83
N ILE A 167 -4.84 8.03 4.85
CA ILE A 167 -3.86 8.49 3.84
C ILE A 167 -4.29 7.91 2.50
N THR A 168 -4.40 8.73 1.45
CA THR A 168 -4.90 8.25 0.15
C THR A 168 -4.29 9.02 -1.01
N ASN A 169 -4.24 8.39 -2.19
CA ASN A 169 -4.07 9.06 -3.47
C ASN A 169 -5.33 9.00 -4.36
N ALA A 170 -6.39 8.35 -3.88
CA ALA A 170 -7.68 8.21 -4.56
C ALA A 170 -8.78 8.77 -3.67
N PHE A 171 -8.78 10.10 -3.53
CA PHE A 171 -9.90 10.78 -2.90
C PHE A 171 -11.13 10.71 -3.82
N GLU A 172 -11.98 9.75 -3.50
CA GLU A 172 -13.31 9.62 -4.06
C GLU A 172 -14.25 9.55 -2.86
N PRO A 173 -15.07 10.60 -2.61
CA PRO A 173 -16.04 10.60 -1.53
C PRO A 173 -17.17 9.63 -1.90
N CYS A 174 -16.92 8.35 -1.68
CA CYS A 174 -17.89 7.27 -1.87
C CYS A 174 -17.83 6.41 -0.61
N GLU A 175 -19.00 6.20 -0.02
CA GLU A 175 -19.22 5.51 1.27
C GLU A 175 -18.82 4.02 1.22
#